data_AF-A0A9N8PJS2-F1
#
_entry.id   AF-A0A9N8PJS2-F1
#
_cell.length_a   1.000
_cell.length_b   1.000
_cell.length_c   1.000
_cell.angle_alpha   90.00
_cell.angle_beta   90.00
_cell.angle_gamma   90.00
#
_symmetry.space_group_name_H-M   'P 1'
#
loop_
_entity.id
_entity.type
_entity.pdbx_description
1 polymer ?
#
loop_
_entity_poly.entity_id
_entity_poly.type
_entity_poly.pdbx_seq_one_letter_code
_entity_poly.pdbx_strand_id
1 'polypeptide(L)'
;MEAETNSAIEHHKKPTLAHFSIEDLSPTDWQAEHERMRAALGDEAYLTLRRSELKEKMDSIIELINAGQWQLPPVTGSQQPDRIGVANREFRVGVSQGVPEEVTEAMFAMLDDLHEDYEIPEEWLEFEVSEEELDREERQTYMDWVQREEEQRLKVLNGKLSVRDIGIECLLPEKQEAGMGETRE
;
A
#
# COMPACT_ATOMS: atom_id res chain seq x y z
N MET A 1 -46.71 -28.45 -2.23
CA MET A 1 -46.39 -28.06 -3.63
C MET A 1 -47.07 -26.72 -3.81
N GLU A 2 -46.39 -25.58 -3.89
CA GLU A 2 -45.01 -25.28 -4.31
C GLU A 2 -44.44 -24.19 -3.40
N ALA A 3 -43.18 -24.35 -3.00
CA ALA A 3 -42.41 -23.28 -2.39
C ALA A 3 -41.74 -22.51 -3.52
N GLU A 4 -42.25 -21.33 -3.84
CA GLU A 4 -41.58 -20.39 -4.74
C GLU A 4 -40.35 -19.85 -4.02
N THR A 5 -39.21 -20.48 -4.29
CA THR A 5 -37.90 -19.95 -3.94
C THR A 5 -37.62 -18.74 -4.83
N ASN A 6 -37.92 -17.54 -4.33
CA ASN A 6 -37.33 -16.30 -4.84
C ASN A 6 -35.82 -16.35 -4.58
N SER A 7 -35.09 -17.01 -5.49
CA SER A 7 -33.64 -16.91 -5.60
C SER A 7 -33.35 -15.49 -6.08
N ALA A 8 -33.04 -14.62 -5.13
CA ALA A 8 -32.37 -13.36 -5.39
C ALA A 8 -31.01 -13.69 -6.02
N ILE A 9 -30.94 -13.61 -7.35
CA ILE A 9 -29.68 -13.57 -8.06
C ILE A 9 -29.10 -12.19 -7.78
N GLU A 10 -28.34 -12.06 -6.69
CA GLU A 10 -27.39 -10.96 -6.54
C GLU A 10 -26.41 -11.07 -7.71
N HIS A 11 -26.63 -10.26 -8.74
CA HIS A 11 -25.59 -9.97 -9.72
C HIS A 11 -24.45 -9.27 -8.99
N HIS A 12 -23.49 -10.02 -8.46
CA HIS A 12 -22.22 -9.47 -8.02
C HIS A 12 -21.56 -8.84 -9.25
N LYS A 13 -21.75 -7.52 -9.40
CA LYS A 13 -21.07 -6.71 -10.42
C LYS A 13 -19.58 -6.89 -10.17
N LYS A 14 -18.87 -7.42 -11.17
CA LYS A 14 -17.41 -7.50 -11.10
C LYS A 14 -16.85 -6.10 -10.83
N PRO A 15 -15.96 -5.92 -9.84
CA PRO A 15 -15.34 -4.63 -9.59
C PRO A 15 -14.65 -4.11 -10.87
N THR A 16 -14.65 -2.80 -11.02
CA THR A 16 -14.05 -2.09 -12.15
C THR A 16 -13.29 -0.89 -11.61
N LEU A 17 -12.14 -0.58 -12.22
CA LEU A 17 -11.35 0.59 -11.85
C LEU A 17 -12.20 1.87 -11.96
N ALA A 18 -12.14 2.72 -10.94
CA ALA A 18 -12.78 4.04 -10.97
C ALA A 18 -12.21 4.86 -12.13
N HIS A 19 -13.06 5.67 -12.78
CA HIS A 19 -12.66 6.53 -13.90
C HIS A 19 -13.13 7.96 -13.66
N PHE A 20 -12.22 8.92 -13.88
CA PHE A 20 -12.48 10.34 -13.69
C PHE A 20 -12.37 11.09 -15.02
N SER A 21 -13.22 12.09 -15.23
CA SER A 21 -13.23 12.90 -16.47
C SER A 21 -11.88 13.55 -16.79
N ILE A 22 -11.06 13.81 -15.76
CA ILE A 22 -9.72 14.38 -15.93
C ILE A 22 -8.73 13.40 -16.55
N GLU A 23 -9.00 12.10 -16.58
CA GLU A 23 -8.17 11.08 -17.23
C GLU A 23 -8.25 11.18 -18.76
N ASP A 24 -9.39 11.63 -19.29
CA ASP A 24 -9.63 11.75 -20.73
C ASP A 24 -9.04 13.05 -21.34
N LEU A 25 -8.55 13.97 -20.50
CA LEU A 25 -7.99 15.25 -20.98
C LEU A 25 -6.62 15.03 -21.65
N SER A 26 -6.30 15.84 -22.66
CA SER A 26 -4.91 15.92 -23.14
C SER A 26 -4.01 16.52 -22.04
N PRO A 27 -2.68 16.35 -22.08
CA PRO A 27 -1.78 17.00 -21.12
C PRO A 27 -1.96 18.52 -21.03
N THR A 28 -2.23 19.17 -22.17
CA THR A 28 -2.48 20.62 -22.23
C THR A 28 -3.82 20.98 -21.59
N ASP A 29 -4.88 20.21 -21.89
CA ASP A 29 -6.21 20.46 -21.31
C ASP A 29 -6.22 20.18 -19.81
N TRP A 30 -5.47 19.17 -19.35
CA TRP A 30 -5.25 18.91 -17.93
C TRP A 30 -4.59 20.10 -17.23
N GLN A 31 -3.52 20.66 -17.80
CA GLN A 31 -2.84 21.79 -17.21
C GLN A 31 -3.77 23.01 -17.09
N ALA A 32 -4.53 23.30 -18.15
CA ALA A 32 -5.52 24.37 -18.14
C ALA A 32 -6.63 24.11 -17.11
N GLU A 33 -7.10 22.87 -16.99
CA GLU A 33 -8.11 22.47 -16.01
C GLU A 33 -7.60 22.57 -14.57
N HIS A 34 -6.37 22.13 -14.34
CA HIS A 34 -5.67 22.22 -13.06
C HIS A 34 -5.58 23.67 -12.59
N GLU A 35 -5.09 24.57 -13.44
CA GLU A 35 -4.97 26.00 -13.14
C GLU A 35 -6.34 26.65 -12.90
N ARG A 36 -7.31 26.36 -13.76
CA ARG A 36 -8.69 26.88 -13.66
C ARG A 36 -9.36 26.45 -12.36
N MET A 37 -9.32 25.16 -12.04
CA MET A 37 -9.97 24.60 -10.85
C MET A 37 -9.29 25.07 -9.57
N ARG A 38 -7.95 25.14 -9.55
CA ARG A 38 -7.22 25.67 -8.41
C ARG A 38 -7.56 27.14 -8.16
N ALA A 39 -7.62 27.97 -9.20
CA ALA A 39 -8.01 29.37 -9.09
C ALA A 39 -9.48 29.55 -8.62
N ALA A 40 -10.38 28.67 -9.05
CA ALA A 40 -11.80 28.75 -8.70
C ALA A 40 -12.10 28.28 -7.26
N LEU A 41 -11.43 27.22 -6.80
CA LEU A 41 -11.70 26.59 -5.50
C LEU A 41 -10.80 27.10 -4.37
N GLY A 42 -9.60 27.57 -4.70
CA GLY A 42 -8.52 27.76 -3.73
C GLY A 42 -7.84 26.44 -3.34
N ASP A 43 -6.64 26.54 -2.78
CA ASP A 43 -5.73 25.41 -2.60
C ASP A 43 -6.30 24.29 -1.71
N GLU A 44 -6.96 24.61 -0.60
CA GLU A 44 -7.50 23.59 0.33
C GLU A 44 -8.65 22.78 -0.27
N ALA A 45 -9.60 23.46 -0.92
CA ALA A 45 -10.73 22.78 -1.56
C ALA A 45 -10.28 21.99 -2.79
N TYR A 46 -9.30 22.53 -3.54
CA TYR A 46 -8.66 21.82 -4.65
C TYR A 46 -7.95 20.55 -4.18
N LEU A 47 -7.16 20.63 -3.09
CA LEU A 47 -6.50 19.48 -2.48
C LEU A 47 -7.49 18.43 -2.01
N THR A 48 -8.58 18.85 -1.37
CA THR A 48 -9.63 17.94 -0.91
C THR A 48 -10.23 17.16 -2.07
N LEU A 49 -10.58 17.85 -3.17
CA LEU A 49 -11.10 17.22 -4.39
C LEU A 49 -10.11 16.19 -4.95
N ARG A 50 -8.85 16.57 -5.16
CA ARG A 50 -7.85 15.67 -5.75
C ARG A 50 -7.52 14.49 -4.84
N ARG A 51 -7.46 14.69 -3.52
CA ARG A 51 -7.26 13.61 -2.55
C ARG A 51 -8.44 12.63 -2.54
N SER A 52 -9.68 13.09 -2.67
CA SER A 52 -10.83 12.19 -2.76
C SER A 52 -10.80 11.36 -4.05
N GLU A 53 -10.46 11.96 -5.19
CA GLU A 53 -10.31 11.23 -6.46
C GLU A 53 -9.20 10.17 -6.35
N LEU A 54 -8.03 10.52 -5.80
CA LEU A 54 -6.91 9.60 -5.59
C LEU A 54 -7.30 8.43 -4.66
N LYS A 55 -8.02 8.74 -3.57
CA LYS A 55 -8.50 7.72 -2.63
C LYS A 55 -9.47 6.76 -3.31
N GLU A 56 -10.47 7.26 -4.01
CA GLU A 56 -11.46 6.43 -4.70
C GLU A 56 -10.80 5.56 -5.80
N LYS A 57 -9.82 6.12 -6.53
CA LYS A 57 -9.00 5.34 -7.48
C LYS A 57 -8.29 4.18 -6.77
N MET A 58 -7.61 4.45 -5.66
CA MET A 58 -6.88 3.43 -4.89
C MET A 58 -7.83 2.38 -4.29
N ASP A 59 -8.97 2.80 -3.74
CA ASP A 59 -9.97 1.88 -3.18
C ASP A 59 -10.48 0.93 -4.27
N SER A 60 -10.71 1.40 -5.50
CA SER A 60 -11.12 0.54 -6.62
C SER A 60 -10.02 -0.44 -7.08
N ILE A 61 -8.74 -0.08 -6.94
CA ILE A 61 -7.62 -1.01 -7.18
C ILE A 61 -7.62 -2.11 -6.13
N ILE A 62 -7.82 -1.75 -4.86
CA ILE A 62 -7.91 -2.71 -3.75
C ILE A 62 -9.07 -3.68 -3.96
N GLU A 63 -10.23 -3.21 -4.43
CA GLU A 63 -11.37 -4.08 -4.75
C GLU A 63 -11.05 -5.09 -5.86
N LEU A 64 -10.32 -4.69 -6.90
CA LEU A 64 -9.87 -5.59 -7.97
C LEU A 64 -8.91 -6.66 -7.45
N ILE A 65 -7.98 -6.28 -6.57
CA ILE A 65 -7.05 -7.22 -5.90
C ILE A 65 -7.83 -8.22 -5.06
N ASN A 66 -8.75 -7.74 -4.20
CA ASN A 66 -9.55 -8.58 -3.31
C ASN A 66 -10.49 -9.53 -4.07
N ALA A 67 -10.98 -9.13 -5.24
CA ALA A 67 -11.78 -9.99 -6.11
C ALA A 67 -10.94 -11.02 -6.90
N GLY A 68 -9.62 -11.09 -6.66
CA GLY A 68 -8.70 -11.95 -7.39
C GLY A 68 -8.57 -11.60 -8.89
N GLN A 69 -9.06 -10.42 -9.27
CA GLN A 69 -9.01 -9.94 -10.66
C GLN A 69 -7.67 -9.32 -11.01
N TRP A 70 -6.86 -9.03 -9.99
CA TRP A 70 -5.49 -8.58 -10.13
C TRP A 70 -4.58 -9.30 -9.13
N GLN A 71 -3.51 -9.91 -9.62
CA GLN A 71 -2.45 -10.49 -8.81
C GLN A 71 -1.32 -9.48 -8.64
N LEU A 72 -1.00 -9.14 -7.40
CA LEU A 72 0.24 -8.43 -7.08
C LEU A 72 1.45 -9.28 -7.46
N PRO A 73 2.60 -8.68 -7.79
CA PRO A 73 3.82 -9.45 -7.98
C PRO A 73 4.08 -10.31 -6.75
N PRO A 74 4.56 -11.55 -6.92
CA PRO A 74 4.88 -12.40 -5.79
C PRO A 74 5.88 -11.66 -4.90
N VAL A 75 5.62 -11.64 -3.60
CA VAL A 75 6.56 -11.09 -2.61
C VAL A 75 7.79 -12.00 -2.62
N THR A 76 8.80 -11.64 -3.42
CA THR A 76 10.09 -12.33 -3.43
C THR A 76 10.94 -11.75 -2.30
N GLY A 77 10.81 -12.32 -1.11
CA GLY A 77 11.66 -11.92 0.00
C GLY A 77 11.24 -12.64 1.27
N SER A 78 12.13 -13.52 1.75
CA SER A 78 12.24 -13.85 3.16
C SER A 78 12.63 -12.58 3.93
N GLN A 79 11.72 -11.62 4.05
CA GLN A 79 11.84 -10.53 5.00
C GLN A 79 11.51 -11.12 6.35
N GLN A 80 12.52 -11.72 6.97
CA GLN A 80 12.45 -12.00 8.39
C GLN A 80 12.26 -10.67 9.10
N PRO A 81 11.32 -10.57 10.05
CA PRO A 81 11.10 -9.33 10.76
C PRO A 81 12.35 -9.00 11.60
N ASP A 82 12.84 -7.77 11.48
CA ASP A 82 13.97 -7.28 12.28
C ASP A 82 13.62 -7.20 13.79
N ARG A 83 12.31 -7.29 14.13
CA ARG A 83 11.78 -7.21 15.49
C ARG A 83 10.56 -8.10 15.72
N ILE A 84 10.39 -8.57 16.96
CA ILE A 84 9.20 -9.28 17.42
C ILE A 84 8.62 -8.55 18.63
N GLY A 85 7.30 -8.36 18.64
CA GLY A 85 6.55 -7.83 19.78
C GLY A 85 6.04 -8.94 20.69
N VAL A 86 6.31 -8.87 21.99
CA VAL A 86 5.80 -9.79 23.02
C VAL A 86 5.27 -8.98 24.20
N ALA A 87 3.99 -9.13 24.53
CA ALA A 87 3.38 -8.54 25.73
C ALA A 87 3.76 -7.05 25.97
N ASN A 88 3.56 -6.20 24.96
CA ASN A 88 3.90 -4.76 24.92
C ASN A 88 5.39 -4.41 24.93
N ARG A 89 6.28 -5.36 24.65
CA ARG A 89 7.73 -5.16 24.55
C ARG A 89 8.21 -5.53 23.16
N GLU A 90 9.15 -4.78 22.60
CA GLU A 90 9.77 -5.09 21.32
C GLU A 90 11.19 -5.60 21.52
N PHE A 91 11.57 -6.63 20.76
CA PHE A 91 12.90 -7.21 20.80
C PHE A 91 13.49 -7.22 19.40
N ARG A 92 14.78 -6.89 19.27
CA ARG A 92 15.53 -7.10 18.02
C ARG A 92 15.81 -8.59 17.84
N VAL A 93 15.66 -9.08 16.62
CA VAL A 93 16.03 -10.45 16.25
C VAL A 93 17.45 -10.45 15.68
N GLY A 94 18.30 -11.27 16.25
CA GLY A 94 19.73 -11.30 15.98
C GLY A 94 20.18 -11.87 14.65
N VAL A 95 21.04 -11.13 13.95
CA VAL A 95 21.69 -11.59 12.73
C VAL A 95 22.87 -12.51 13.08
N SER A 96 22.59 -13.79 13.26
CA SER A 96 23.58 -14.83 12.91
C SER A 96 22.99 -16.13 12.34
N GLN A 97 21.70 -16.41 12.54
CA GLN A 97 21.06 -17.60 11.94
C GLN A 97 19.71 -17.33 11.25
N GLY A 98 19.23 -16.09 11.32
CA GLY A 98 17.87 -15.77 10.91
C GLY A 98 16.82 -16.34 11.86
N VAL A 99 15.59 -15.87 11.75
CA VAL A 99 14.42 -16.41 12.45
C VAL A 99 14.17 -17.85 11.95
N PRO A 100 14.28 -18.90 12.79
CA PRO A 100 13.93 -20.26 12.38
C PRO A 100 12.50 -20.31 11.84
N GLU A 101 12.25 -21.20 10.86
CA GLU A 101 10.95 -21.31 10.18
C GLU A 101 9.81 -21.56 11.19
N GLU A 102 10.11 -22.27 12.27
CA GLU A 102 9.21 -22.61 13.37
C GLU A 102 8.72 -21.36 14.14
N VAL A 103 9.52 -20.29 14.20
CA VAL A 103 9.15 -19.01 14.85
C VAL A 103 8.26 -18.19 13.93
N THR A 104 8.57 -18.23 12.63
CA THR A 104 7.74 -17.59 11.61
C THR A 104 6.36 -18.25 11.61
N GLU A 105 6.30 -19.58 11.64
CA GLU A 105 5.08 -20.37 11.74
C GLU A 105 4.32 -20.10 13.05
N ALA A 106 5.02 -19.97 14.18
CA ALA A 106 4.41 -19.64 15.48
C ALA A 106 3.89 -18.19 15.58
N MET A 107 4.59 -17.21 15.01
CA MET A 107 4.11 -15.82 14.93
C MET A 107 2.84 -15.71 14.09
N PHE A 108 2.78 -16.41 12.96
CA PHE A 108 1.56 -16.49 12.16
C PHE A 108 0.44 -17.24 12.90
N ALA A 109 0.76 -18.27 13.69
CA ALA A 109 -0.22 -18.98 14.52
C ALA A 109 -0.79 -18.15 15.68
N MET A 110 0.00 -17.23 16.28
CA MET A 110 -0.49 -16.30 17.32
C MET A 110 -1.40 -15.20 16.77
N LEU A 111 -1.25 -14.82 15.49
CA LEU A 111 -2.13 -13.87 14.80
C LEU A 111 -3.50 -14.48 14.44
N ASP A 112 -3.63 -15.82 14.44
CA ASP A 112 -4.84 -16.57 14.07
C ASP A 112 -5.68 -16.99 15.29
N ASP A 113 -5.59 -16.26 16.41
CA ASP A 113 -6.42 -16.39 17.62
C ASP A 113 -6.33 -17.76 18.37
N LEU A 114 -5.37 -18.63 18.03
CA LEU A 114 -5.40 -20.04 18.48
C LEU A 114 -4.41 -20.44 19.57
N HIS A 115 -3.47 -19.59 19.99
CA HIS A 115 -2.50 -19.98 21.03
C HIS A 115 -2.08 -18.82 21.94
N GLU A 116 -2.82 -18.61 23.04
CA GLU A 116 -2.45 -17.69 24.13
C GLU A 116 -1.22 -18.14 24.96
N ASP A 117 -0.69 -19.34 24.72
CA ASP A 117 0.33 -19.97 25.58
C ASP A 117 1.71 -20.18 24.90
N TYR A 118 1.99 -19.52 23.76
CA TYR A 118 3.27 -19.71 23.08
C TYR A 118 4.38 -18.84 23.70
N GLU A 119 5.23 -19.45 24.51
CA GLU A 119 6.43 -18.81 25.08
C GLU A 119 7.54 -18.75 24.02
N ILE A 120 7.94 -17.53 23.62
CA ILE A 120 9.10 -17.34 22.75
C ILE A 120 10.37 -17.63 23.55
N PRO A 121 11.22 -18.59 23.13
CA PRO A 121 12.47 -18.90 23.79
C PRO A 121 13.38 -17.66 23.93
N GLU A 122 13.85 -17.39 25.15
CA GLU A 122 14.67 -16.20 25.47
C GLU A 122 15.98 -16.16 24.66
N GLU A 123 16.50 -17.32 24.24
CA GLU A 123 17.69 -17.45 23.40
C GLU A 123 17.56 -16.82 22.01
N TRP A 124 16.34 -16.48 21.58
CA TRP A 124 16.05 -15.84 20.29
C TRP A 124 15.90 -14.31 20.41
N LEU A 125 15.85 -13.78 21.63
CA LEU A 125 15.73 -12.36 21.91
C LEU A 125 17.13 -11.80 22.16
N GLU A 126 17.68 -11.01 21.23
CA GLU A 126 19.03 -10.44 21.43
C GLU A 126 19.00 -9.37 22.53
N PHE A 127 18.17 -8.34 22.34
CA PHE A 127 18.02 -7.24 23.30
C PHE A 127 16.60 -6.66 23.20
N GLU A 128 16.04 -6.34 24.37
CA GLU A 128 14.84 -5.52 24.47
C GLU A 128 15.13 -4.11 23.98
N VAL A 129 14.26 -3.60 23.10
CA VAL A 129 14.32 -2.22 22.62
C VAL A 129 13.86 -1.31 23.75
N SER A 130 14.73 -0.39 24.15
CA SER A 130 14.39 0.58 25.21
C SER A 130 13.22 1.48 24.80
N GLU A 131 12.42 1.91 25.77
CA GLU A 131 11.33 2.87 25.57
C GLU A 131 11.82 4.17 24.91
N GLU A 132 13.02 4.65 25.26
CA GLU A 132 13.60 5.85 24.63
C GLU A 132 13.91 5.66 23.13
N GLU A 133 14.27 4.44 22.73
CA GLU A 133 14.48 4.09 21.32
C GLU A 133 13.16 3.99 20.57
N LEU A 134 12.14 3.36 21.16
CA LEU A 134 10.79 3.33 20.60
C LEU A 134 10.22 4.74 20.40
N ASP A 135 10.31 5.61 21.41
CA ASP A 135 9.87 7.01 21.34
C ASP A 135 10.61 7.80 20.25
N ARG A 136 11.89 7.49 20.02
CA ARG A 136 12.69 8.16 18.99
C ARG A 136 12.25 7.72 17.59
N GLU A 137 12.00 6.44 17.42
CA GLU A 137 11.55 5.86 16.15
C GLU A 137 10.12 6.25 15.81
N GLU A 138 9.22 6.30 16.79
CA GLU A 138 7.86 6.80 16.60
C GLU A 138 7.89 8.26 16.15
N ARG A 139 8.70 9.10 16.82
CA ARG A 139 8.89 10.51 16.41
C ARG A 139 9.47 10.61 15.01
N GLN A 140 10.46 9.79 14.67
CA GLN A 140 11.03 9.80 13.33
C GLN A 140 10.00 9.39 12.28
N THR A 141 9.25 8.31 12.54
CA THR A 141 8.17 7.81 11.69
C THR A 141 7.09 8.86 11.49
N TYR A 142 6.72 9.58 12.55
CA TYR A 142 5.78 10.70 12.48
C TYR A 142 6.33 11.85 11.63
N MET A 143 7.58 12.26 11.83
CA MET A 143 8.21 13.31 11.03
C MET A 143 8.31 12.92 9.55
N ASP A 144 8.69 11.68 9.26
CA ASP A 144 8.74 11.13 7.90
C ASP A 144 7.35 11.05 7.27
N TRP A 145 6.32 10.74 8.06
CA TRP A 145 4.94 10.78 7.60
C TRP A 145 4.49 12.21 7.28
N VAL A 146 4.74 13.17 8.17
CA VAL A 146 4.43 14.60 7.94
C VAL A 146 5.13 15.10 6.69
N GLN A 147 6.41 14.77 6.52
CA GLN A 147 7.17 15.17 5.33
C GLN A 147 6.58 14.56 4.06
N ARG A 148 6.25 13.26 4.07
CA ARG A 148 5.60 12.61 2.93
C ARG A 148 4.25 13.22 2.60
N GLU A 149 3.45 13.55 3.60
CA GLU A 149 2.16 14.24 3.42
C GLU A 149 2.34 15.61 2.75
N GLU A 150 3.32 16.39 3.19
CA GLU A 150 3.61 17.70 2.59
C GLU A 150 4.14 17.56 1.16
N GLU A 151 5.02 16.60 0.90
CA GLU A 151 5.50 16.31 -0.44
C GLU A 151 4.36 15.90 -1.38
N GLN A 152 3.43 15.05 -0.92
CA GLN A 152 2.24 14.69 -1.69
C GLN A 152 1.34 15.91 -1.93
N ARG A 153 1.10 16.73 -0.89
CA ARG A 153 0.34 17.97 -1.01
C ARG A 153 0.92 18.88 -2.10
N LEU A 154 2.25 19.09 -2.09
CA LEU A 154 2.94 19.89 -3.10
C LEU A 154 2.88 19.26 -4.50
N LYS A 155 3.00 17.93 -4.62
CA LYS A 155 2.86 17.25 -5.91
C LYS A 155 1.46 17.47 -6.50
N VAL A 156 0.41 17.39 -5.69
CA VAL A 156 -0.97 17.67 -6.14
C VAL A 156 -1.13 19.13 -6.55
N LEU A 157 -0.68 20.09 -5.73
CA LEU A 157 -0.80 21.53 -6.04
C LEU A 157 -0.04 21.95 -7.31
N ASN A 158 1.06 21.27 -7.60
CA ASN A 158 1.88 21.49 -8.79
C ASN A 158 1.44 20.65 -10.00
N GLY A 159 0.34 19.90 -9.90
CA GLY A 159 -0.19 19.08 -10.99
C GLY A 159 0.66 17.86 -11.35
N LYS A 160 1.61 17.48 -10.47
CA LYS A 160 2.53 16.33 -10.64
C LYS A 160 1.99 15.02 -10.07
N LEU A 161 0.87 15.07 -9.35
CA LEU A 161 0.18 13.90 -8.81
C LEU A 161 -1.32 14.07 -9.04
N SER A 162 -1.89 13.16 -9.83
CA SER A 162 -3.30 13.10 -10.17
C SER A 162 -3.72 11.65 -10.43
N VAL A 163 -5.01 11.37 -10.44
CA VAL A 163 -5.53 10.04 -10.85
C VAL A 163 -5.13 9.66 -12.27
N ARG A 164 -4.78 10.64 -13.11
CA ARG A 164 -4.18 10.44 -14.44
C ARG A 164 -2.88 9.62 -14.41
N ASP A 165 -2.14 9.74 -13.31
CA ASP A 165 -0.85 9.09 -13.11
C ASP A 165 -1.00 7.74 -12.40
N ILE A 166 -2.24 7.29 -12.15
CA ILE A 166 -2.56 6.05 -11.45
C ILE A 166 -3.38 5.17 -12.39
N GLY A 167 -2.68 4.38 -13.20
CA GLY A 167 -3.25 3.36 -14.07
C GLY A 167 -2.90 1.95 -13.63
N ILE A 168 -3.42 0.97 -14.36
CA ILE A 168 -3.04 -0.45 -14.20
C ILE A 168 -1.53 -0.62 -14.40
N GLU A 169 -0.97 0.18 -15.29
CA GLU A 169 0.46 0.18 -15.67
C GLU A 169 1.39 0.58 -14.52
N CYS A 170 0.94 1.40 -13.56
CA CYS A 170 1.80 1.94 -12.50
C CYS A 170 2.24 0.90 -11.47
N LEU A 171 1.64 -0.31 -11.49
CA LEU A 171 1.98 -1.43 -10.61
C LEU A 171 2.53 -2.63 -11.39
N LEU A 172 2.69 -2.52 -12.71
CA LEU A 172 3.41 -3.50 -13.50
C LEU A 172 4.91 -3.29 -13.25
N PRO A 173 5.70 -4.33 -12.95
CA PRO A 173 7.14 -4.19 -12.92
C PRO A 173 7.58 -3.67 -14.30
N GLU A 174 8.37 -2.60 -14.33
CA GLU A 174 9.00 -2.13 -15.55
C GLU A 174 9.59 -3.36 -16.25
N LYS A 175 9.10 -3.69 -17.44
CA LYS A 175 9.81 -4.61 -18.30
C LYS A 175 11.16 -3.95 -18.51
N GLN A 176 12.21 -4.49 -17.87
CA GLN A 176 13.58 -4.14 -18.20
C GLN A 176 13.65 -4.20 -19.71
N GLU A 177 13.84 -3.04 -20.36
CA GLU A 177 14.20 -3.01 -21.75
C GLU A 177 15.47 -3.84 -21.84
N ALA A 178 15.34 -5.02 -22.45
CA ALA A 178 16.46 -5.85 -22.80
C ALA A 178 17.29 -5.06 -23.81
N GLY A 179 18.23 -4.28 -23.28
CA GLY A 179 19.38 -3.81 -24.01
C GLY A 179 20.15 -5.02 -24.52
N MET A 180 19.79 -5.49 -25.70
CA MET A 180 20.71 -6.23 -26.55
C MET A 180 21.19 -5.28 -27.64
N GLY A 181 22.25 -4.55 -27.29
CA GLY A 181 23.18 -4.06 -28.27
C GLY A 181 23.89 -5.24 -28.96
N GLU A 182 24.15 -5.01 -30.25
CA GLU A 182 25.25 -5.58 -31.04
C GLU A 182 25.35 -7.11 -31.18
N THR A 183 25.01 -7.58 -32.37
CA THR A 183 25.93 -8.47 -33.12
C THR A 183 26.21 -7.87 -34.49
N ARG A 184 27.43 -7.35 -34.58
CA ARG A 184 28.32 -7.26 -35.75
C ARG A 184 28.07 -8.34 -36.81
N GLU A 185 27.98 -7.92 -38.07
CA GLU A 185 28.64 -8.56 -39.22
C GLU A 185 29.23 -7.48 -40.12
#